data_AF-A0A6J1H5G6-F1
#
_entry.id   AF-A0A6J1H5G6-F1
#
_cell.length_a   1.000
_cell.length_b   1.000
_cell.length_c   1.000
_cell.angle_alpha   90.00
_cell.angle_beta   90.00
_cell.angle_gamma   90.00
#
_symmetry.space_group_name_H-M   'P 1'
#
loop_
_entity.id
_entity.type
_entity.pdbx_description
1 polymer ?
#
loop_
_entity_poly.entity_id
_entity_poly.type
_entity_poly.pdbx_seq_one_letter_code
_entity_poly.pdbx_strand_id
1 'polypeptide(L)'
;MLRTKTKAPAPPPTNGISGGGGDSRPMDWEMRPGGMLVQKRTDAEKNSVSAPIVRVRVKYGSVYHEISISSQASFGELKKKLVGPTGLHHQDQKLLYKEKERDSKAFLDVCGVKDGSKILLVEDPISQEKRLLELRKNAKIQKASNSIAQISLDVDRLAGQVSALESIISKGGKVAEKTVLSLIELLMDQLIKLDGIVGDGDVKLQRKMQVRRVQKYVETLDILKIKNEKQTPVQVQPRNSDGSKPAHDQSQPSTENSSSSVHERKSTSETVVTTRWEIFDAMPPLVPTSSSTAIPAANNNNHVHPKFNWEFFD
;
A
#
# COMPACT_ATOMS: atom_id res chain seq x y z
N MET A 1 63.98 -21.56 64.44
CA MET A 1 63.25 -20.62 63.55
C MET A 1 64.20 -19.51 63.15
N LEU A 2 64.33 -19.19 61.86
CA LEU A 2 65.26 -18.17 61.35
C LEU A 2 64.49 -17.13 60.54
N ARG A 3 64.70 -15.84 60.82
CA ARG A 3 64.24 -14.72 60.00
C ARG A 3 65.46 -13.97 59.46
N THR A 4 65.74 -14.15 58.17
CA THR A 4 66.73 -13.35 57.44
C THR A 4 66.09 -12.09 56.87
N LYS A 5 66.93 -11.08 56.59
CA LYS A 5 66.54 -9.71 56.26
C LYS A 5 66.92 -9.41 54.81
N THR A 6 65.98 -8.93 54.01
CA THR A 6 66.20 -8.61 52.58
C THR A 6 65.95 -7.12 52.31
N LYS A 7 66.65 -6.58 51.31
CA LYS A 7 66.90 -5.15 51.08
C LYS A 7 66.16 -4.66 49.82
N ALA A 8 65.64 -3.43 49.85
CA ALA A 8 64.99 -2.80 48.70
C ALA A 8 66.01 -2.23 47.68
N PRO A 9 65.71 -2.26 46.37
CA PRO A 9 66.44 -1.51 45.33
C PRO A 9 65.91 -0.07 45.21
N ALA A 10 66.72 0.84 44.66
CA ALA A 10 66.35 2.23 44.37
C ALA A 10 66.05 2.44 42.87
N PRO A 11 65.22 3.44 42.51
CA PRO A 11 64.94 3.77 41.10
C PRO A 11 66.11 4.53 40.43
N PRO A 12 66.28 4.41 39.09
CA PRO A 12 67.27 5.17 38.34
C PRO A 12 66.82 6.62 38.09
N PRO A 13 67.76 7.56 37.86
CA PRO A 13 67.45 8.96 37.59
C PRO A 13 67.05 9.19 36.11
N THR A 14 66.08 10.07 35.88
CA THR A 14 65.75 10.61 34.56
C THR A 14 66.16 12.07 34.46
N ASN A 15 67.21 12.35 33.68
CA ASN A 15 67.53 13.72 33.26
C ASN A 15 66.40 14.23 32.35
N GLY A 16 65.90 15.43 32.62
CA GLY A 16 64.78 16.02 31.89
C GLY A 16 65.20 16.93 30.74
N ILE A 17 64.24 17.21 29.85
CA ILE A 17 64.20 18.38 28.96
C ILE A 17 62.82 19.03 29.13
N SER A 18 62.80 20.35 29.26
CA SER A 18 61.61 21.19 29.48
C SER A 18 60.94 21.60 28.16
N GLY A 19 59.59 21.65 28.11
CA GLY A 19 58.90 21.92 26.82
C GLY A 19 57.45 22.45 26.81
N GLY A 20 56.81 22.72 27.95
CA GLY A 20 55.53 23.47 28.04
C GLY A 20 54.24 22.81 27.52
N GLY A 21 53.07 23.27 28.00
CA GLY A 21 51.84 23.18 27.19
C GLY A 21 50.51 22.66 27.78
N GLY A 22 50.42 22.31 29.07
CA GLY A 22 49.15 22.26 29.84
C GLY A 22 47.99 21.32 29.41
N ASP A 23 47.73 20.30 30.23
CA ASP A 23 46.44 20.11 30.93
C ASP A 23 46.59 19.00 31.99
N SER A 24 47.19 19.33 33.13
CA SER A 24 47.49 18.38 34.21
C SER A 24 46.27 18.08 35.09
N ARG A 25 45.24 17.45 34.52
CA ARG A 25 44.09 17.00 35.30
C ARG A 25 44.48 15.92 36.30
N PRO A 26 43.99 15.97 37.56
CA PRO A 26 44.13 14.85 38.47
C PRO A 26 43.25 13.69 37.96
N MET A 27 43.89 12.66 37.39
CA MET A 27 43.21 11.40 37.11
C MET A 27 42.93 10.71 38.46
N ASP A 28 41.67 10.76 38.91
CA ASP A 28 41.20 10.02 40.07
C ASP A 28 41.38 8.51 39.81
N TRP A 29 42.29 7.88 40.56
CA TRP A 29 42.45 6.44 40.61
C TRP A 29 41.69 5.89 41.82
N GLU A 30 40.73 5.01 41.59
CA GLU A 30 40.02 4.29 42.64
C GLU A 30 40.70 2.95 42.93
N MET A 31 41.04 2.69 44.20
CA MET A 31 41.62 1.41 44.60
C MET A 31 40.53 0.40 44.91
N ARG A 32 40.41 -0.65 44.10
CA ARG A 32 39.41 -1.71 44.27
C ARG A 32 39.83 -2.73 45.34
N PRO A 33 38.90 -3.44 46.00
CA PRO A 33 39.23 -4.50 46.96
C PRO A 33 40.15 -5.54 46.29
N GLY A 34 41.35 -5.72 46.86
CA GLY A 34 42.47 -6.42 46.22
C GLY A 34 43.67 -5.53 45.88
N GLY A 35 43.58 -4.21 46.07
CA GLY A 35 44.71 -3.27 45.97
C GLY A 35 45.03 -2.79 44.55
N MET A 36 44.26 -3.21 43.55
CA MET A 36 44.41 -2.74 42.17
C MET A 36 43.80 -1.33 42.04
N LEU A 37 44.61 -0.36 41.63
CA LEU A 37 44.13 0.97 41.23
C LEU A 37 43.54 0.89 39.82
N VAL A 38 42.33 1.43 39.66
CA VAL A 38 41.59 1.48 38.39
C VAL A 38 41.23 2.94 38.12
N GLN A 39 41.31 3.38 36.85
CA GLN A 39 40.93 4.75 36.50
C GLN A 39 39.42 4.94 36.68
N LYS A 40 39.03 5.89 37.51
CA LYS A 40 37.62 6.22 37.79
C LYS A 40 36.96 6.77 36.53
N ARG A 41 35.96 6.05 35.99
CA ARG A 41 35.17 6.54 34.86
C ARG A 41 34.26 7.67 35.33
N THR A 42 34.57 8.89 34.91
CA THR A 42 33.75 10.06 35.24
C THR A 42 32.58 10.14 34.25
N ASP A 43 31.34 10.01 34.72
CA ASP A 43 30.12 10.15 33.89
C ASP A 43 29.94 11.54 33.23
N ALA A 44 30.89 12.47 33.44
CA ALA A 44 31.02 13.74 32.74
C ALA A 44 31.34 13.59 31.24
N GLU A 45 31.76 12.42 30.76
CA GLU A 45 31.90 12.14 29.32
C GLU A 45 30.55 11.90 28.60
N LYS A 46 29.42 12.13 29.27
CA LYS A 46 28.12 12.39 28.62
C LYS A 46 27.97 13.81 28.08
N ASN A 47 28.99 14.66 28.21
CA ASN A 47 29.23 15.70 27.20
C ASN A 47 29.60 15.00 25.88
N SER A 48 28.58 14.70 25.07
CA SER A 48 28.79 14.48 23.65
C SER A 48 29.55 15.69 23.09
N VAL A 49 30.63 15.45 22.34
CA VAL A 49 31.37 16.50 21.66
C VAL A 49 30.44 17.05 20.58
N SER A 50 29.70 18.11 20.94
CA SER A 50 28.67 18.69 20.08
C SER A 50 29.31 19.13 18.77
N ALA A 51 28.91 18.48 17.68
CA ALA A 51 29.54 18.63 16.37
C ALA A 51 29.64 20.12 16.00
N PRO A 52 30.85 20.67 15.73
CA PRO A 52 31.10 22.10 15.71
C PRO A 52 30.08 22.89 14.88
N ILE A 53 29.42 23.86 15.52
CA ILE A 53 28.41 24.67 14.84
C ILE A 53 29.12 25.63 13.86
N VAL A 54 28.67 25.58 12.62
CA VAL A 54 29.15 26.32 11.45
C VAL A 54 28.02 27.22 10.96
N ARG A 55 28.34 28.50 10.72
CA ARG A 55 27.39 29.47 10.16
C ARG A 55 27.60 29.57 8.66
N VAL A 56 26.60 29.15 7.89
CA VAL A 56 26.63 29.25 6.42
C VAL A 56 25.77 30.42 5.95
N ARG A 57 26.29 31.19 4.99
CA ARG A 57 25.57 32.32 4.39
C ARG A 57 24.99 31.89 3.06
N VAL A 58 23.68 31.63 3.06
CA VAL A 58 22.95 31.15 1.88
C VAL A 58 22.33 32.35 1.16
N LYS A 59 22.76 32.60 -0.08
CA LYS A 59 22.14 33.59 -0.96
C LYS A 59 20.89 32.99 -1.61
N TYR A 60 19.75 33.68 -1.53
CA TYR A 60 18.54 33.36 -2.30
C TYR A 60 17.98 34.65 -2.89
N GLY A 61 17.81 34.70 -4.21
CA GLY A 61 17.48 35.94 -4.93
C GLY A 61 18.47 37.06 -4.61
N SER A 62 17.99 38.15 -4.01
CA SER A 62 18.81 39.28 -3.56
C SER A 62 19.20 39.23 -2.07
N VAL A 63 18.70 38.25 -1.31
CA VAL A 63 18.85 38.17 0.16
C VAL A 63 19.95 37.17 0.54
N TYR A 64 20.58 37.40 1.69
CA TYR A 64 21.48 36.44 2.34
C TYR A 64 20.89 36.01 3.69
N HIS A 65 20.77 34.71 3.91
CA HIS A 65 20.33 34.11 5.17
C HIS A 65 21.52 33.44 5.85
N GLU A 66 21.84 33.85 7.09
CA GLU A 66 22.88 33.17 7.89
C GLU A 66 22.24 32.04 8.72
N ILE A 67 22.64 30.80 8.45
CA ILE A 67 22.10 29.59 9.08
C ILE A 67 23.18 28.93 9.93
N SER A 68 22.92 28.80 11.23
CA SER A 68 23.76 28.00 12.14
C SER A 68 23.37 26.52 12.06
N ILE A 69 24.33 25.65 11.77
CA ILE A 69 24.13 24.21 11.58
C ILE A 69 25.39 23.43 12.01
N SER A 70 25.26 22.14 12.37
CA SER A 70 26.43 21.28 12.65
C SER A 70 27.33 21.15 11.40
N SER A 71 28.64 21.14 11.59
CA SER A 71 29.62 20.83 10.53
C SER A 71 29.40 19.46 9.90
N GLN A 72 28.93 18.49 10.69
CA GLN A 72 28.66 17.10 10.27
C GLN A 72 27.23 16.91 9.74
N ALA A 73 26.45 17.97 9.59
CA ALA A 73 25.10 17.88 9.02
C ALA A 73 25.15 17.62 7.51
N SER A 74 24.06 17.05 6.99
CA SER A 74 23.83 16.92 5.55
C SER A 74 23.34 18.22 4.91
N PHE A 75 23.57 18.38 3.60
CA PHE A 75 22.91 19.42 2.81
C PHE A 75 21.37 19.30 2.86
N GLY A 76 20.82 18.11 3.11
CA GLY A 76 19.39 17.89 3.32
C GLY A 76 18.86 18.51 4.62
N GLU A 77 19.65 18.53 5.69
CA GLU A 77 19.33 19.28 6.91
C GLU A 77 19.43 20.79 6.71
N LEU A 78 20.43 21.25 5.95
CA LEU A 78 20.51 22.66 5.55
C LEU A 78 19.28 23.08 4.74
N LYS A 79 18.85 22.27 3.75
CA LYS A 79 17.61 22.51 3.01
C LYS A 79 16.38 22.57 3.93
N LYS A 80 16.26 21.65 4.91
CA LYS A 80 15.21 21.68 5.93
C LYS A 80 15.23 22.96 6.78
N LYS A 81 16.40 23.45 7.19
CA LYS A 81 16.57 24.72 7.93
C LYS A 81 16.20 25.94 7.08
N LEU A 82 16.42 25.88 5.77
CA LEU A 82 16.10 26.97 4.83
C LEU A 82 14.61 27.11 4.51
N VAL A 83 13.78 26.07 4.71
CA VAL A 83 12.32 26.14 4.42
C VAL A 83 11.64 27.32 5.12
N GLY A 84 12.01 27.60 6.37
CA GLY A 84 11.48 28.73 7.14
C GLY A 84 11.81 30.10 6.51
N PRO A 85 13.09 30.49 6.38
CA PRO A 85 13.46 31.81 5.87
C PRO A 85 13.27 32.02 4.36
N THR A 86 13.08 30.97 3.55
CA THR A 86 12.90 31.10 2.08
C THR A 86 11.54 30.66 1.56
N GLY A 87 10.71 29.99 2.37
CA GLY A 87 9.42 29.42 1.97
C GLY A 87 9.50 28.18 1.07
N LEU A 88 10.64 27.91 0.43
CA LEU A 88 10.81 26.81 -0.51
C LEU A 88 10.82 25.45 0.19
N HIS A 89 10.06 24.49 -0.34
CA HIS A 89 10.09 23.10 0.14
C HIS A 89 11.47 22.48 -0.07
N HIS A 90 11.97 21.66 0.87
CA HIS A 90 13.33 21.09 0.84
C HIS A 90 13.67 20.17 -0.37
N GLN A 91 12.71 19.90 -1.26
CA GLN A 91 12.91 19.15 -2.52
C GLN A 91 13.17 20.11 -3.68
N ASP A 92 12.40 21.20 -3.75
CA ASP A 92 12.48 22.31 -4.70
C ASP A 92 13.77 23.15 -4.55
N GLN A 93 14.56 22.90 -3.51
CA GLN A 93 15.80 23.64 -3.20
C GLN A 93 17.04 23.02 -3.85
N LYS A 94 17.67 23.75 -4.77
CA LYS A 94 18.95 23.44 -5.41
C LYS A 94 20.09 24.24 -4.75
N LEU A 95 20.99 23.56 -4.04
CA LEU A 95 22.12 24.21 -3.34
C LEU A 95 23.42 24.04 -4.14
N LEU A 96 24.09 25.15 -4.44
CA LEU A 96 25.39 25.19 -5.12
C LEU A 96 26.47 25.71 -4.15
N TYR A 97 27.55 24.96 -4.01
CA TYR A 97 28.73 25.33 -3.21
C TYR A 97 30.00 25.14 -4.04
N LYS A 98 30.79 26.22 -4.19
CA LYS A 98 31.92 26.31 -5.15
C LYS A 98 31.46 25.91 -6.57
N GLU A 99 30.42 26.58 -7.06
CA GLU A 99 29.75 26.39 -8.37
C GLU A 99 29.16 24.99 -8.64
N LYS A 100 29.47 23.99 -7.81
CA LYS A 100 28.94 22.63 -7.91
C LYS A 100 27.68 22.46 -7.07
N GLU A 101 26.64 21.95 -7.71
CA GLU A 101 25.42 21.43 -7.08
C GLU A 101 25.75 20.36 -6.01
N ARG A 102 24.91 20.27 -4.97
CA ARG A 102 25.10 19.37 -3.83
C ARG A 102 23.84 18.54 -3.56
N ASP A 103 24.02 17.22 -3.59
CA ASP A 103 22.99 16.24 -3.20
C ASP A 103 22.61 16.44 -1.73
N SER A 104 21.32 16.28 -1.42
CA SER A 104 20.78 16.34 -0.06
C SER A 104 21.42 15.31 0.90
N LYS A 105 22.00 14.22 0.40
CA LYS A 105 22.72 13.19 1.17
C LYS A 105 24.19 13.52 1.45
N ALA A 106 24.77 14.52 0.79
CA ALA A 106 26.16 14.91 1.01
C ALA A 106 26.32 15.67 2.34
N PHE A 107 27.44 15.48 3.02
CA PHE A 107 27.76 16.17 4.28
C PHE A 107 28.52 17.48 4.03
N LEU A 108 28.31 18.47 4.91
CA LEU A 108 28.87 19.82 4.79
C LEU A 108 30.41 19.80 4.95
N ASP A 109 30.93 19.14 5.99
CA ASP A 109 32.34 18.95 6.26
C ASP A 109 33.09 18.22 5.12
N VAL A 110 32.57 17.09 4.64
CA VAL A 110 33.11 16.32 3.50
C VAL A 110 33.14 17.16 2.22
N CYS A 111 32.16 18.05 2.03
CA CYS A 111 32.15 18.99 0.92
C CYS A 111 33.11 20.18 1.10
N GLY A 112 33.76 20.31 2.26
CA GLY A 112 34.68 21.39 2.60
C GLY A 112 34.00 22.71 2.94
N VAL A 113 32.79 22.66 3.53
CA VAL A 113 32.08 23.83 4.09
C VAL A 113 32.65 24.17 5.46
N LYS A 114 32.90 25.46 5.71
CA LYS A 114 33.45 26.03 6.96
C LYS A 114 32.64 27.26 7.41
N ASP A 115 32.93 27.79 8.60
CA ASP A 115 32.26 29.01 9.09
C ASP A 115 32.38 30.18 8.09
N GLY A 116 31.29 30.95 7.94
CA GLY A 116 31.18 32.05 6.98
C GLY A 116 31.06 31.63 5.50
N SER A 117 31.02 30.33 5.18
CA SER A 117 30.94 29.84 3.78
C SER A 117 29.72 30.39 3.05
N LYS A 118 29.91 30.79 1.79
CA LYS A 118 28.84 31.24 0.89
C LYS A 118 28.28 30.06 0.10
N ILE A 119 26.97 29.88 0.14
CA ILE A 119 26.22 28.88 -0.65
C ILE A 119 25.17 29.64 -1.46
N LEU A 120 24.92 29.23 -2.70
CA LEU A 120 23.81 29.76 -3.50
C LEU A 120 22.64 28.79 -3.44
N LEU A 121 21.46 29.28 -3.05
CA LEU A 121 20.19 28.59 -3.24
C LEU A 121 19.54 29.08 -4.53
N VAL A 122 19.18 28.11 -5.37
CA VAL A 122 18.36 28.29 -6.56
C VAL A 122 17.12 27.42 -6.39
N GLU A 123 15.99 27.87 -6.94
CA GLU A 123 14.76 27.09 -7.00
C GLU A 123 14.80 26.16 -8.22
N ASP A 124 14.46 24.88 -8.03
CA ASP A 124 14.35 23.91 -9.12
C ASP A 124 12.88 23.74 -9.54
N PRO A 125 12.43 24.38 -10.65
CA PRO A 125 11.06 24.27 -11.11
C PRO A 125 10.70 22.84 -11.55
N ILE A 126 11.68 22.01 -11.93
CA ILE A 126 11.44 20.62 -12.31
C ILE A 126 11.07 19.80 -11.07
N SER A 127 11.78 19.98 -9.95
CA SER A 127 11.44 19.36 -8.67
C SER A 127 10.11 19.89 -8.10
N GLN A 128 9.83 21.18 -8.25
CA GLN A 128 8.56 21.78 -7.84
C GLN A 128 7.36 21.19 -8.61
N GLU A 129 7.38 21.18 -9.94
CA GLU A 129 6.27 20.62 -10.72
C GLU A 129 6.15 19.10 -10.51
N LYS A 130 7.28 18.37 -10.38
CA LYS A 130 7.26 16.95 -10.00
C LYS A 130 6.53 16.74 -8.66
N ARG A 131 6.84 17.53 -7.64
CA ARG A 131 6.21 17.47 -6.31
C ARG A 131 4.72 17.82 -6.38
N LEU A 132 4.32 18.80 -7.17
CA LEU A 132 2.91 19.16 -7.39
C LEU A 132 2.15 18.06 -8.15
N LEU A 133 2.75 17.46 -9.17
CA LEU A 133 2.18 16.32 -9.89
C LEU A 133 2.03 15.08 -8.99
N GLU A 134 3.02 14.80 -8.14
CA GLU A 134 2.96 13.72 -7.15
C GLU A 134 1.88 13.98 -6.09
N LEU A 135 1.77 15.20 -5.57
CA LEU A 135 0.68 15.60 -4.66
C LEU A 135 -0.70 15.41 -5.30
N ARG A 136 -0.87 15.81 -6.58
CA ARG A 136 -2.12 15.59 -7.34
C ARG A 136 -2.44 14.09 -7.52
N LYS A 137 -1.43 13.24 -7.76
CA LYS A 137 -1.61 11.77 -7.84
C LYS A 137 -2.02 11.19 -6.47
N ASN A 138 -1.30 11.55 -5.41
CA ASN A 138 -1.56 11.07 -4.05
C ASN A 138 -2.95 11.52 -3.57
N ALA A 139 -3.39 12.75 -3.87
CA ALA A 139 -4.73 13.22 -3.58
C ALA A 139 -5.83 12.41 -4.31
N LYS A 140 -5.62 11.99 -5.57
CA LYS A 140 -6.54 11.10 -6.28
C LYS A 140 -6.61 9.71 -5.64
N ILE A 141 -5.46 9.12 -5.28
CA ILE A 141 -5.38 7.81 -4.61
C ILE A 141 -6.07 7.85 -3.24
N GLN A 142 -5.80 8.89 -2.44
CA GLN A 142 -6.46 9.09 -1.14
C GLN A 142 -7.97 9.31 -1.27
N LYS A 143 -8.43 10.09 -2.25
CA LYS A 143 -9.87 10.23 -2.52
C LYS A 143 -10.52 8.88 -2.86
N ALA A 144 -9.89 8.08 -3.71
CA ALA A 144 -10.40 6.75 -4.08
C ALA A 144 -10.42 5.79 -2.88
N SER A 145 -9.34 5.73 -2.09
CA SER A 145 -9.25 4.96 -0.84
C SER A 145 -10.35 5.35 0.15
N ASN A 146 -10.58 6.66 0.35
CA ASN A 146 -11.61 7.16 1.27
C ASN A 146 -13.03 6.81 0.79
N SER A 147 -13.30 6.87 -0.52
CA SER A 147 -14.57 6.39 -1.08
C SER A 147 -14.79 4.89 -0.84
N ILE A 148 -13.76 4.05 -1.02
CA ILE A 148 -13.87 2.60 -0.73
C ILE A 148 -14.04 2.33 0.77
N ALA A 149 -13.38 3.11 1.65
CA ALA A 149 -13.56 3.03 3.09
C ALA A 149 -15.00 3.39 3.51
N GLN A 150 -15.59 4.44 2.94
CA GLN A 150 -16.99 4.80 3.18
C GLN A 150 -17.95 3.73 2.68
N ILE A 151 -17.70 3.14 1.50
CA ILE A 151 -18.49 2.01 1.01
C ILE A 151 -18.32 0.77 1.90
N SER A 152 -17.14 0.52 2.48
CA SER A 152 -16.97 -0.57 3.47
C SER A 152 -17.96 -0.41 4.61
N LEU A 153 -18.05 0.77 5.21
CA LEU A 153 -18.94 1.03 6.35
C LEU A 153 -20.42 0.83 5.98
N ASP A 154 -20.83 1.24 4.78
CA ASP A 154 -22.16 0.95 4.24
C ASP A 154 -22.38 -0.57 4.08
N VAL A 155 -21.42 -1.29 3.51
CA VAL A 155 -21.47 -2.75 3.30
C VAL A 155 -21.46 -3.51 4.63
N ASP A 156 -20.72 -3.03 5.63
CA ASP A 156 -20.67 -3.57 6.99
C ASP A 156 -22.04 -3.40 7.69
N ARG A 157 -22.68 -2.24 7.51
CA ARG A 157 -24.05 -1.98 8.00
C ARG A 157 -25.08 -2.87 7.31
N LEU A 158 -25.02 -3.00 5.98
CA LEU A 158 -25.92 -3.85 5.19
C LEU A 158 -25.74 -5.33 5.56
N ALA A 159 -24.50 -5.80 5.77
CA ALA A 159 -24.21 -7.16 6.22
C ALA A 159 -24.88 -7.50 7.56
N GLY A 160 -24.90 -6.56 8.52
CA GLY A 160 -25.64 -6.73 9.76
C GLY A 160 -27.14 -6.93 9.55
N GLN A 161 -27.73 -6.27 8.54
CA GLN A 161 -29.13 -6.48 8.16
C GLN A 161 -29.33 -7.84 7.47
N VAL A 162 -28.39 -8.30 6.63
CA VAL A 162 -28.44 -9.64 6.02
C VAL A 162 -28.45 -10.73 7.08
N SER A 163 -27.52 -10.70 8.04
CA SER A 163 -27.45 -11.70 9.12
C SER A 163 -28.66 -11.66 10.06
N ALA A 164 -29.30 -10.49 10.24
CA ALA A 164 -30.57 -10.41 10.97
C ALA A 164 -31.71 -11.13 10.23
N LEU A 165 -31.87 -10.89 8.92
CA LEU A 165 -32.85 -11.60 8.09
C LEU A 165 -32.56 -13.11 8.02
N GLU A 166 -31.28 -13.48 7.87
CA GLU A 166 -30.82 -14.87 7.90
C GLU A 166 -31.23 -15.60 9.19
N SER A 167 -31.08 -14.93 10.34
CA SER A 167 -31.48 -15.48 11.65
C SER A 167 -32.99 -15.68 11.75
N ILE A 168 -33.79 -14.70 11.29
CA ILE A 168 -35.26 -14.76 11.33
C ILE A 168 -35.77 -15.89 10.42
N ILE A 169 -35.37 -15.89 9.15
CA ILE A 169 -35.81 -16.87 8.15
C ILE A 169 -35.31 -18.28 8.52
N SER A 170 -34.13 -18.41 9.13
CA SER A 170 -33.62 -19.72 9.58
C SER A 170 -34.29 -20.25 10.84
N LYS A 171 -34.98 -19.40 11.61
CA LYS A 171 -35.89 -19.79 12.71
C LYS A 171 -37.32 -20.07 12.23
N GLY A 172 -37.59 -20.03 10.92
CA GLY A 172 -38.92 -20.22 10.34
C GLY A 172 -39.80 -18.96 10.33
N GLY A 173 -39.24 -17.79 10.63
CA GLY A 173 -39.96 -16.52 10.61
C GLY A 173 -40.09 -15.94 9.20
N LYS A 174 -41.33 -15.73 8.74
CA LYS A 174 -41.63 -15.10 7.45
C LYS A 174 -41.23 -13.61 7.46
N VAL A 175 -40.49 -13.19 6.44
CA VAL A 175 -40.10 -11.79 6.18
C VAL A 175 -40.89 -11.26 4.97
N ALA A 176 -41.27 -9.98 4.99
CA ALA A 176 -41.88 -9.34 3.83
C ALA A 176 -40.87 -9.27 2.66
N GLU A 177 -41.24 -9.77 1.48
CA GLU A 177 -40.33 -9.89 0.33
C GLU A 177 -39.68 -8.54 -0.06
N LYS A 178 -40.45 -7.45 0.01
CA LYS A 178 -39.97 -6.08 -0.24
C LYS A 178 -38.74 -5.71 0.61
N THR A 179 -38.63 -6.23 1.83
CA THR A 179 -37.47 -5.99 2.72
C THR A 179 -36.22 -6.71 2.21
N VAL A 180 -36.38 -7.91 1.62
CA VAL A 180 -35.27 -8.67 1.01
C VAL A 180 -34.83 -7.98 -0.28
N LEU A 181 -35.78 -7.63 -1.16
CA LEU A 181 -35.52 -6.92 -2.42
C LEU A 181 -34.82 -5.59 -2.19
N SER A 182 -35.32 -4.75 -1.28
CA SER A 182 -34.71 -3.46 -0.97
C SER A 182 -33.29 -3.59 -0.41
N LEU A 183 -32.98 -4.68 0.29
CA LEU A 183 -31.62 -4.93 0.77
C LEU A 183 -30.67 -5.42 -0.35
N ILE A 184 -31.19 -6.14 -1.35
CA ILE A 184 -30.46 -6.47 -2.58
C ILE A 184 -30.19 -5.20 -3.39
N GLU A 185 -31.19 -4.35 -3.62
CA GLU A 185 -31.06 -3.04 -4.30
C GLU A 185 -29.95 -2.20 -3.66
N LEU A 186 -29.99 -2.04 -2.33
CA LEU A 186 -28.98 -1.30 -1.56
C LEU A 186 -27.57 -1.89 -1.63
N LEU A 187 -27.42 -3.20 -1.86
CA LEU A 187 -26.12 -3.85 -2.08
C LEU A 187 -25.62 -3.66 -3.52
N MET A 188 -26.51 -3.76 -4.52
CA MET A 188 -26.18 -3.53 -5.94
C MET A 188 -25.76 -2.07 -6.18
N ASP A 189 -26.39 -1.11 -5.50
CA ASP A 189 -25.96 0.29 -5.45
C ASP A 189 -24.49 0.45 -5.00
N GLN A 190 -24.03 -0.37 -4.05
CA GLN A 190 -22.63 -0.33 -3.59
C GLN A 190 -21.67 -0.97 -4.60
N LEU A 191 -22.10 -1.96 -5.40
CA LEU A 191 -21.30 -2.45 -6.53
C LEU A 191 -21.09 -1.35 -7.58
N ILE A 192 -22.17 -0.68 -7.98
CA ILE A 192 -22.12 0.42 -8.98
C ILE A 192 -21.18 1.54 -8.50
N LYS A 193 -21.26 1.91 -7.21
CA LYS A 193 -20.34 2.89 -6.60
C LYS A 193 -18.89 2.40 -6.57
N LEU A 194 -18.64 1.11 -6.32
CA LEU A 194 -17.29 0.52 -6.34
C LEU A 194 -16.68 0.55 -7.74
N ASP A 195 -17.43 0.14 -8.76
CA ASP A 195 -16.95 0.10 -10.15
C ASP A 195 -16.64 1.50 -10.70
N GLY A 196 -17.39 2.52 -10.27
CA GLY A 196 -17.09 3.93 -10.55
C GLY A 196 -15.80 4.47 -9.91
N ILE A 197 -15.17 3.75 -8.96
CA ILE A 197 -13.92 4.17 -8.33
C ILE A 197 -12.71 3.66 -9.13
N VAL A 198 -12.08 4.57 -9.87
CA VAL A 198 -10.84 4.30 -10.62
C VAL A 198 -9.61 4.42 -9.71
N GLY A 199 -8.77 3.38 -9.69
CA GLY A 199 -7.46 3.38 -9.03
C GLY A 199 -6.74 2.05 -9.19
N ASP A 200 -5.41 2.09 -9.08
CA ASP A 200 -4.51 0.93 -9.19
C ASP A 200 -3.85 0.58 -7.85
N GLY A 201 -3.05 -0.50 -7.84
CA GLY A 201 -2.38 -1.00 -6.64
C GLY A 201 -3.37 -1.36 -5.53
N ASP A 202 -3.14 -0.83 -4.33
CA ASP A 202 -3.93 -1.13 -3.14
C ASP A 202 -5.41 -0.73 -3.29
N VAL A 203 -5.71 0.38 -3.99
CA VAL A 203 -7.09 0.83 -4.25
C VAL A 203 -7.85 -0.22 -5.07
N LYS A 204 -7.19 -0.84 -6.06
CA LYS A 204 -7.73 -1.92 -6.90
C LYS A 204 -7.97 -3.19 -6.09
N LEU A 205 -7.08 -3.49 -5.14
CA LEU A 205 -7.19 -4.63 -4.23
C LEU A 205 -8.31 -4.45 -3.21
N GLN A 206 -8.42 -3.26 -2.59
CA GLN A 206 -9.52 -2.87 -1.70
C GLN A 206 -10.87 -2.96 -2.43
N ARG A 207 -10.97 -2.42 -3.65
CA ARG A 207 -12.18 -2.51 -4.49
C ARG A 207 -12.55 -3.98 -4.75
N LYS A 208 -11.60 -4.81 -5.20
CA LYS A 208 -11.82 -6.26 -5.44
C LYS A 208 -12.12 -7.04 -4.15
N MET A 209 -11.75 -6.53 -2.98
CA MET A 209 -12.19 -7.09 -1.70
C MET A 209 -13.66 -6.78 -1.42
N GLN A 210 -14.07 -5.50 -1.49
CA GLN A 210 -15.45 -5.12 -1.19
C GLN A 210 -16.45 -5.70 -2.20
N VAL A 211 -16.13 -5.72 -3.50
CA VAL A 211 -16.99 -6.35 -4.53
C VAL A 211 -17.30 -7.81 -4.17
N ARG A 212 -16.29 -8.62 -3.79
CA ARG A 212 -16.50 -10.02 -3.37
C ARG A 212 -17.33 -10.16 -2.09
N ARG A 213 -17.24 -9.21 -1.17
CA ARG A 213 -18.07 -9.20 0.04
C ARG A 213 -19.53 -8.95 -0.31
N VAL A 214 -19.79 -7.92 -1.12
CA VAL A 214 -21.14 -7.54 -1.57
C VAL A 214 -21.79 -8.65 -2.39
N GLN A 215 -21.07 -9.26 -3.33
CA GLN A 215 -21.53 -10.42 -4.09
C GLN A 215 -21.99 -11.56 -3.18
N LYS A 216 -21.17 -11.96 -2.20
CA LYS A 216 -21.55 -12.98 -1.21
C LYS A 216 -22.82 -12.61 -0.42
N TYR A 217 -22.99 -11.34 -0.06
CA TYR A 217 -24.19 -10.89 0.65
C TYR A 217 -25.45 -10.92 -0.24
N VAL A 218 -25.33 -10.60 -1.54
CA VAL A 218 -26.43 -10.75 -2.52
C VAL A 218 -26.79 -12.23 -2.73
N GLU A 219 -25.81 -13.10 -2.98
CA GLU A 219 -25.99 -14.56 -3.08
C GLU A 219 -26.72 -15.14 -1.85
N THR A 220 -26.36 -14.66 -0.65
CA THR A 220 -27.03 -15.04 0.60
C THR A 220 -28.49 -14.59 0.64
N LEU A 221 -28.79 -13.37 0.17
CA LEU A 221 -30.16 -12.85 0.11
C LEU A 221 -31.03 -13.56 -0.93
N ASP A 222 -30.49 -13.98 -2.07
CA ASP A 222 -31.24 -14.75 -3.07
C ASP A 222 -31.62 -16.14 -2.54
N ILE A 223 -30.69 -16.82 -1.86
CA ILE A 223 -30.97 -18.08 -1.14
C ILE A 223 -32.05 -17.86 -0.06
N LEU A 224 -31.95 -16.77 0.70
CA LEU A 224 -32.94 -16.41 1.72
C LEU A 224 -34.30 -16.04 1.13
N LYS A 225 -34.35 -15.42 -0.06
CA LYS A 225 -35.58 -15.12 -0.77
C LYS A 225 -36.35 -16.41 -1.09
N ILE A 226 -35.67 -17.39 -1.70
CA ILE A 226 -36.24 -18.70 -2.04
C ILE A 226 -36.67 -19.48 -0.77
N LYS A 227 -35.86 -19.41 0.29
CA LYS A 227 -36.17 -20.03 1.59
C LYS A 227 -37.40 -19.40 2.27
N ASN A 228 -37.51 -18.08 2.20
CA ASN A 228 -38.63 -17.31 2.74
C ASN A 228 -39.92 -17.53 1.93
N GLU A 229 -39.85 -17.62 0.61
CA GLU A 229 -41.00 -17.94 -0.25
C GLU A 229 -41.61 -19.30 0.16
N LYS A 230 -40.78 -20.33 0.28
CA LYS A 230 -41.15 -21.71 0.67
C LYS A 230 -41.73 -21.84 2.09
N GLN A 231 -41.67 -20.81 2.93
CA GLN A 231 -42.37 -20.79 4.21
C GLN A 231 -43.86 -20.52 4.01
N THR A 232 -44.67 -21.57 4.02
CA THR A 232 -46.12 -21.46 4.18
C THR A 232 -46.45 -20.87 5.55
N PRO A 233 -47.52 -20.06 5.67
CA PRO A 233 -48.00 -19.63 6.97
C PRO A 233 -48.55 -20.86 7.72
N VAL A 234 -47.99 -21.16 8.89
CA VAL A 234 -48.55 -22.20 9.77
C VAL A 234 -49.87 -21.68 10.34
N GLN A 235 -50.97 -21.97 9.66
CA GLN A 235 -52.30 -21.86 10.26
C GLN A 235 -52.37 -22.84 11.43
N VAL A 236 -52.30 -22.31 12.65
CA VAL A 236 -52.61 -23.04 13.87
C VAL A 236 -54.13 -23.27 13.88
N GLN A 237 -54.59 -24.37 13.27
CA GLN A 237 -55.97 -24.79 13.40
C GLN A 237 -56.28 -25.10 14.88
N PRO A 238 -57.36 -24.55 15.47
CA PRO A 238 -57.82 -24.96 16.78
C PRO A 238 -58.18 -26.45 16.76
N ARG A 239 -57.46 -27.26 17.52
CA ARG A 239 -57.62 -28.72 17.56
C ARG A 239 -58.81 -29.11 18.42
N ASN A 240 -60.02 -28.83 17.95
CA ASN A 240 -61.24 -29.32 18.58
C ASN A 240 -61.36 -30.83 18.29
N SER A 241 -61.30 -31.62 19.35
CA SER A 241 -61.52 -33.06 19.31
C SER A 241 -63.01 -33.37 19.43
N ASP A 242 -63.56 -34.11 18.47
CA ASP A 242 -64.47 -35.20 18.81
C ASP A 242 -64.40 -36.30 17.76
N GLY A 243 -64.78 -37.52 18.13
CA GLY A 243 -64.52 -38.72 17.32
C GLY A 243 -65.77 -39.42 16.81
N SER A 244 -65.71 -39.97 15.59
CA SER A 244 -66.43 -41.20 15.19
C SER A 244 -65.92 -41.77 13.86
N LYS A 245 -65.89 -43.11 13.80
CA LYS A 245 -65.81 -44.00 12.61
C LYS A 245 -67.11 -44.84 12.63
N PRO A 246 -67.53 -45.61 11.58
CA PRO A 246 -66.67 -46.38 10.66
C PRO A 246 -67.16 -46.56 9.18
N ALA A 247 -66.33 -47.25 8.36
CA ALA A 247 -66.69 -47.98 7.11
C ALA A 247 -67.31 -47.16 5.95
N HIS A 248 -67.42 -47.56 4.67
CA HIS A 248 -66.93 -48.63 3.76
C HIS A 248 -67.15 -48.06 2.31
N ASP A 249 -66.57 -48.46 1.18
CA ASP A 249 -65.52 -49.43 0.74
C ASP A 249 -65.01 -48.92 -0.67
N GLN A 250 -64.36 -49.56 -1.65
CA GLN A 250 -63.83 -50.90 -1.99
C GLN A 250 -62.79 -50.76 -3.15
N SER A 251 -62.19 -51.88 -3.60
CA SER A 251 -61.71 -52.15 -4.99
C SER A 251 -60.45 -51.48 -5.59
N GLN A 252 -59.58 -52.35 -6.13
CA GLN A 252 -58.47 -52.17 -7.09
C GLN A 252 -58.70 -53.23 -8.22
N PRO A 253 -57.88 -53.41 -9.28
CA PRO A 253 -56.85 -52.57 -9.95
C PRO A 253 -56.96 -52.61 -11.53
N SER A 254 -55.86 -52.30 -12.25
CA SER A 254 -55.46 -52.81 -13.60
C SER A 254 -56.22 -52.32 -14.88
N THR A 255 -55.67 -52.25 -16.11
CA THR A 255 -54.29 -52.36 -16.67
C THR A 255 -54.21 -51.82 -18.12
N GLU A 256 -53.01 -51.34 -18.52
CA GLU A 256 -52.36 -51.41 -19.87
C GLU A 256 -52.96 -50.91 -21.23
N ASN A 257 -52.01 -50.53 -22.11
CA ASN A 257 -51.94 -50.66 -23.59
C ASN A 257 -52.55 -49.64 -24.59
N SER A 258 -51.66 -48.74 -25.06
CA SER A 258 -51.05 -48.74 -26.42
C SER A 258 -51.87 -48.65 -27.74
N SER A 259 -51.45 -47.69 -28.60
CA SER A 259 -51.65 -47.60 -30.08
C SER A 259 -53.06 -47.27 -30.62
N SER A 260 -53.27 -46.65 -31.80
CA SER A 260 -52.43 -45.77 -32.66
C SER A 260 -53.26 -45.03 -33.74
N SER A 261 -52.69 -43.94 -34.29
CA SER A 261 -52.73 -43.40 -35.69
C SER A 261 -52.93 -41.86 -35.72
N VAL A 262 -51.99 -41.01 -36.17
CA VAL A 262 -51.44 -40.68 -37.53
C VAL A 262 -52.22 -39.55 -38.25
N HIS A 263 -51.49 -38.68 -38.98
CA HIS A 263 -51.86 -37.42 -39.68
C HIS A 263 -52.01 -36.13 -38.83
N GLU A 264 -51.51 -34.93 -39.23
CA GLU A 264 -50.44 -34.58 -40.20
C GLU A 264 -50.00 -33.08 -40.05
N ARG A 265 -48.87 -32.72 -40.68
CA ARG A 265 -48.37 -31.37 -41.10
C ARG A 265 -47.42 -30.58 -40.17
N LYS A 266 -46.12 -30.71 -40.51
CA LYS A 266 -45.12 -29.63 -40.72
C LYS A 266 -45.15 -28.35 -39.85
N SER A 267 -44.08 -28.14 -39.07
CA SER A 267 -43.20 -26.97 -39.23
C SER A 267 -41.78 -27.28 -38.72
N THR A 268 -40.79 -26.42 -38.97
CA THR A 268 -39.36 -26.73 -38.90
C THR A 268 -38.56 -25.88 -37.89
N SER A 269 -37.85 -26.53 -36.96
CA SER A 269 -36.53 -26.09 -36.45
C SER A 269 -35.92 -27.17 -35.54
N GLU A 270 -34.82 -27.78 -35.94
CA GLU A 270 -34.14 -28.84 -35.17
C GLU A 270 -32.92 -28.29 -34.42
N THR A 271 -33.02 -28.16 -33.09
CA THR A 271 -31.88 -27.77 -32.23
C THR A 271 -31.14 -29.01 -31.76
N VAL A 272 -30.00 -29.31 -32.39
CA VAL A 272 -29.14 -30.45 -32.01
C VAL A 272 -28.47 -30.18 -30.66
N VAL A 273 -28.88 -30.92 -29.63
CA VAL A 273 -28.19 -30.95 -28.33
C VAL A 273 -26.94 -31.82 -28.45
N THR A 274 -25.76 -31.20 -28.45
CA THR A 274 -24.46 -31.90 -28.50
C THR A 274 -23.78 -31.88 -27.12
N THR A 275 -23.99 -32.93 -26.34
CA THR A 275 -23.39 -33.11 -25.01
C THR A 275 -21.92 -33.55 -25.09
N ARG A 276 -21.00 -32.61 -25.30
CA ARG A 276 -19.55 -32.78 -25.07
C ARG A 276 -18.83 -31.43 -24.97
N TRP A 277 -17.99 -31.24 -23.95
CA TRP A 277 -17.25 -29.99 -23.70
C TRP A 277 -15.71 -30.15 -23.69
N GLU A 278 -15.19 -31.36 -23.88
CA GLU A 278 -13.77 -31.70 -23.63
C GLU A 278 -12.90 -31.76 -24.91
N ILE A 279 -13.19 -30.96 -25.95
CA ILE A 279 -12.44 -30.96 -27.21
C ILE A 279 -12.22 -29.53 -27.74
N PHE A 280 -11.49 -28.68 -27.01
CA PHE A 280 -11.13 -27.34 -27.48
C PHE A 280 -9.68 -26.89 -27.18
N ASP A 281 -8.87 -27.73 -26.52
CA ASP A 281 -7.55 -27.34 -25.99
C ASP A 281 -6.37 -27.99 -26.76
N ALA A 282 -6.52 -28.15 -28.08
CA ALA A 282 -5.60 -28.95 -28.90
C ALA A 282 -5.43 -28.46 -30.37
N MET A 283 -5.03 -27.20 -30.58
CA MET A 283 -4.42 -26.76 -31.85
C MET A 283 -3.24 -25.79 -31.62
N PRO A 284 -2.03 -26.08 -32.15
CA PRO A 284 -0.89 -25.16 -32.11
C PRO A 284 -1.02 -24.06 -33.20
N PRO A 285 -0.33 -22.91 -33.03
CA PRO A 285 -0.45 -21.78 -33.96
C PRO A 285 0.25 -22.03 -35.30
N LEU A 286 -0.44 -21.71 -36.40
CA LEU A 286 0.12 -21.73 -37.75
C LEU A 286 0.80 -20.41 -38.08
N VAL A 287 2.03 -20.47 -38.61
CA VAL A 287 2.76 -19.33 -39.18
C VAL A 287 2.56 -19.26 -40.70
N PRO A 288 2.38 -18.06 -41.30
CA PRO A 288 2.55 -17.86 -42.73
C PRO A 288 4.00 -17.51 -43.07
N THR A 289 4.54 -18.09 -44.15
CA THR A 289 5.88 -17.79 -44.68
C THR A 289 5.83 -17.53 -46.20
N SER A 290 6.94 -17.01 -46.75
CA SER A 290 7.15 -16.63 -48.16
C SER A 290 6.64 -15.21 -48.52
N SER A 291 7.27 -14.45 -49.43
CA SER A 291 8.34 -14.80 -50.39
C SER A 291 9.47 -13.76 -50.46
N SER A 292 10.64 -14.18 -50.96
CA SER A 292 11.87 -13.37 -51.06
C SER A 292 11.90 -12.39 -52.24
N THR A 293 12.65 -11.30 -52.09
CA THR A 293 13.35 -10.58 -53.18
C THR A 293 14.68 -10.08 -52.62
N ALA A 294 15.73 -10.00 -53.44
CA ALA A 294 17.11 -9.74 -53.00
C ALA A 294 17.84 -8.71 -53.89
N ILE A 295 19.09 -8.37 -53.46
CA ILE A 295 20.15 -7.63 -54.19
C ILE A 295 20.02 -6.08 -54.11
N PRO A 296 21.10 -5.31 -53.88
CA PRO A 296 22.39 -5.60 -53.23
C PRO A 296 22.66 -4.71 -51.99
N ALA A 297 23.82 -4.86 -51.35
CA ALA A 297 24.33 -3.89 -50.38
C ALA A 297 25.07 -2.73 -51.08
N ALA A 298 24.85 -1.50 -50.60
CA ALA A 298 25.61 -0.29 -50.96
C ALA A 298 25.90 0.55 -49.70
N ASN A 299 26.89 1.44 -49.77
CA ASN A 299 27.58 1.99 -48.59
C ASN A 299 27.13 3.42 -48.21
N ASN A 300 27.53 3.84 -47.00
CA ASN A 300 27.62 5.21 -46.46
C ASN A 300 26.37 5.97 -45.94
N ASN A 301 26.47 6.30 -44.65
CA ASN A 301 26.28 7.64 -44.03
C ASN A 301 24.88 8.14 -43.57
N ASN A 302 24.99 9.01 -42.54
CA ASN A 302 24.03 9.96 -41.99
C ASN A 302 22.81 9.40 -41.23
N HIS A 303 23.02 9.17 -39.94
CA HIS A 303 21.96 8.96 -38.95
C HIS A 303 21.20 10.27 -38.69
N VAL A 304 19.96 10.36 -39.18
CA VAL A 304 19.02 11.47 -38.89
C VAL A 304 17.81 10.91 -38.16
N HIS A 305 17.35 11.61 -37.10
CA HIS A 305 16.18 11.19 -36.33
C HIS A 305 14.88 11.48 -37.11
N PRO A 306 13.92 10.53 -37.18
CA PRO A 306 12.59 10.83 -37.69
C PRO A 306 11.82 11.69 -36.67
N LYS A 307 11.38 12.88 -37.09
CA LYS A 307 10.35 13.64 -36.37
C LYS A 307 9.00 12.95 -36.56
N PHE A 308 8.31 12.65 -35.46
CA PHE A 308 6.88 12.34 -35.50
C PHE A 308 6.09 13.66 -35.55
N ASN A 309 5.34 13.89 -36.62
CA ASN A 309 4.27 14.89 -36.63
C ASN A 309 3.08 14.35 -35.82
N TRP A 310 2.55 15.18 -34.92
CA TRP A 310 1.23 15.01 -34.35
C TRP A 310 0.30 16.01 -35.03
N GLU A 311 -0.39 15.57 -36.08
CA GLU A 311 -1.49 16.32 -36.66
C GLU A 311 -2.76 16.01 -35.84
N PHE A 312 -3.42 17.06 -35.36
CA PHE A 312 -4.66 16.97 -34.61
C PHE A 312 -5.84 16.84 -35.58
N PHE A 313 -6.87 16.11 -35.17
CA PHE A 313 -8.19 16.21 -35.76
C PHE A 313 -8.97 17.34 -35.08
N ASP A 314 -9.49 18.27 -35.88
CA ASP A 314 -10.75 18.98 -35.65
C ASP A 314 -11.86 18.27 -36.46
#